data_AF-A0A1J5RCK7-F1
#
_entry.id   AF-A0A1J5RCK7-F1
#
_cell.length_a   1.000
_cell.length_b   1.000
_cell.length_c   1.000
_cell.angle_alpha   90.00
_cell.angle_beta   90.00
_cell.angle_gamma   90.00
#
_symmetry.space_group_name_H-M   'P 1'
#
loop_
_entity.id
_entity.type
_entity.pdbx_description
1 polymer ?
#
loop_
_entity_poly.entity_id
_entity_poly.type
_entity_poly.pdbx_seq_one_letter_code
_entity_poly.pdbx_strand_id
1 'polypeptide(L)'
;MMQPLIARRVFGASLFALLATVLAAAPAQADEYRFHGRDVHHFQHHDFDRWRHGGWRQSWHNGRYGWWWVVGGFWYFYDRPVYPYPTVVSTVVVPEAMPAPPPNVVIQQAPPPPTAPAMWYYCDNPPGYYPYVQSCTVPFRPVPAQPR
;
A
#
# COMPACT_ATOMS: atom_id res chain seq x y z
N MET A 1 50.46 43.95 -54.09
CA MET A 1 49.48 43.05 -54.74
C MET A 1 48.44 42.68 -53.67
N MET A 2 47.43 43.53 -53.39
CA MET A 2 46.08 43.57 -53.99
C MET A 2 45.26 42.25 -53.87
N GLN A 3 44.52 42.11 -52.74
CA GLN A 3 43.09 41.72 -52.48
C GLN A 3 42.30 40.79 -53.46
N PRO A 4 41.12 40.17 -53.10
CA PRO A 4 40.27 40.33 -51.89
C PRO A 4 39.61 39.06 -51.25
N LEU A 5 39.07 39.32 -50.05
CA LEU A 5 37.89 38.79 -49.33
C LEU A 5 36.89 37.83 -50.03
N ILE A 6 36.35 36.85 -49.27
CA ILE A 6 34.90 36.67 -48.99
C ILE A 6 34.71 35.96 -47.64
N ALA A 7 33.77 36.47 -46.87
CA ALA A 7 33.39 36.09 -45.51
C ALA A 7 32.18 35.14 -45.47
N ARG A 8 31.84 34.70 -44.24
CA ARG A 8 30.50 34.26 -43.74
C ARG A 8 30.09 32.82 -44.15
N ARG A 9 29.54 31.94 -43.29
CA ARG A 9 28.84 32.03 -42.00
C ARG A 9 29.01 30.73 -41.19
N VAL A 10 28.94 30.88 -39.86
CA VAL A 10 28.69 29.87 -38.83
C VAL A 10 27.25 29.31 -38.94
N PHE A 11 26.90 28.30 -38.13
CA PHE A 11 25.62 27.61 -37.93
C PHE A 11 25.48 26.36 -38.81
N GLY A 12 25.31 25.15 -38.28
CA GLY A 12 24.89 24.72 -36.95
C GLY A 12 24.17 23.37 -37.12
N ALA A 13 23.82 22.77 -35.98
CA ALA A 13 23.03 21.54 -35.87
C ALA A 13 23.76 20.25 -36.27
N SER A 14 24.68 19.83 -35.38
CA SER A 14 24.84 18.42 -35.04
C SER A 14 23.46 17.77 -34.95
N LEU A 15 23.14 16.89 -35.89
CA LEU A 15 21.93 16.10 -35.88
C LEU A 15 22.09 15.05 -34.78
N PHE A 16 21.80 15.44 -33.54
CA PHE A 16 21.53 14.51 -32.45
C PHE A 16 20.27 13.73 -32.84
N ALA A 17 20.45 12.60 -33.52
CA ALA A 17 19.41 11.60 -33.61
C ALA A 17 19.20 11.07 -32.20
N LEU A 18 18.21 11.63 -31.50
CA LEU A 18 17.61 11.04 -30.31
C LEU A 18 17.03 9.69 -30.72
N LEU A 19 17.85 8.62 -30.66
CA LEU A 19 17.31 7.28 -30.54
C LEU A 19 16.49 7.27 -29.25
N ALA A 20 15.18 7.36 -29.39
CA ALA A 20 14.26 7.04 -28.33
C ALA A 20 14.50 5.56 -27.99
N THR A 21 15.27 5.31 -26.93
CA THR A 21 15.40 4.01 -26.31
C THR A 21 14.03 3.58 -25.83
N VAL A 22 13.33 2.79 -26.64
CA VAL A 22 12.25 1.97 -26.12
C VAL A 22 12.92 0.96 -25.18
N LEU A 23 12.94 1.26 -23.88
CA LEU A 23 13.17 0.24 -22.87
C LEU A 23 11.99 -0.71 -22.98
N ALA A 24 12.14 -1.76 -23.78
CA ALA A 24 11.29 -2.93 -23.68
C ALA A 24 11.56 -3.53 -22.29
N ALA A 25 10.76 -3.14 -21.30
CA ALA A 25 10.75 -3.82 -20.01
C ALA A 25 10.04 -5.18 -20.18
N ALA A 26 10.77 -6.17 -20.69
CA ALA A 26 10.49 -7.59 -20.47
C ALA A 26 11.79 -8.36 -20.75
N PRO A 27 12.40 -8.96 -19.70
CA PRO A 27 11.95 -10.29 -19.32
C PRO A 27 12.08 -10.57 -17.81
N ALA A 28 11.29 -9.92 -16.95
CA ALA A 28 11.11 -10.49 -15.60
C ALA A 28 10.43 -11.88 -15.70
N GLN A 29 9.51 -12.01 -16.66
CA GLN A 29 8.79 -13.23 -16.96
C GLN A 29 9.70 -14.33 -17.55
N ALA A 30 10.63 -14.04 -18.46
CA ALA A 30 11.38 -15.10 -19.15
C ALA A 30 12.35 -15.89 -18.24
N ASP A 31 12.75 -15.30 -17.11
CA ASP A 31 13.64 -15.94 -16.14
C ASP A 31 12.83 -16.63 -15.01
N GLU A 32 11.57 -16.20 -14.78
CA GLU A 32 10.57 -16.89 -13.93
C GLU A 32 10.28 -18.30 -14.48
N TYR A 33 10.21 -18.43 -15.82
CA TYR A 33 9.98 -19.67 -16.55
C TYR A 33 11.13 -20.68 -16.54
N ARG A 34 12.29 -20.41 -15.92
CA ARG A 34 13.41 -21.39 -15.94
C ARG A 34 13.16 -22.63 -15.07
N PHE A 35 12.32 -22.59 -14.06
CA PHE A 35 12.08 -23.75 -13.18
C PHE A 35 10.68 -24.37 -13.34
N HIS A 36 9.69 -23.61 -13.84
CA HIS A 36 8.31 -24.10 -13.94
C HIS A 36 8.21 -25.38 -14.78
N GLY A 37 7.59 -26.41 -14.18
CA GLY A 37 7.33 -27.69 -14.84
C GLY A 37 8.52 -28.64 -14.97
N ARG A 38 9.69 -28.32 -14.39
CA ARG A 38 10.88 -29.20 -14.41
C ARG A 38 11.01 -29.97 -13.10
N ASP A 39 11.31 -31.26 -13.20
CA ASP A 39 11.74 -32.07 -12.05
C ASP A 39 13.13 -31.61 -11.61
N VAL A 40 13.32 -31.37 -10.31
CA VAL A 40 14.59 -30.91 -9.72
C VAL A 40 15.72 -31.91 -9.99
N HIS A 41 15.41 -33.20 -10.16
CA HIS A 41 16.40 -34.22 -10.52
C HIS A 41 17.02 -34.04 -11.91
N HIS A 42 16.36 -33.30 -12.80
CA HIS A 42 16.88 -32.99 -14.14
C HIS A 42 17.54 -31.61 -14.23
N PHE A 43 17.75 -30.93 -13.11
CA PHE A 43 18.44 -29.64 -13.12
C PHE A 43 19.91 -29.82 -13.47
N GLN A 44 20.44 -28.89 -14.26
CA GLN A 44 21.89 -28.77 -14.42
C GLN A 44 22.51 -28.40 -13.07
N HIS A 45 23.80 -28.73 -12.88
CA HIS A 45 24.49 -28.51 -11.60
C HIS A 45 24.32 -27.08 -11.06
N HIS A 46 24.49 -26.08 -11.93
CA HIS A 46 24.34 -24.66 -11.56
C HIS A 46 22.89 -24.29 -11.17
N ASP A 47 21.89 -24.91 -11.79
CA ASP A 47 20.47 -24.67 -11.49
C ASP A 47 20.08 -25.34 -10.18
N PHE A 48 20.59 -26.55 -9.93
CA PHE A 48 20.41 -27.27 -8.67
C PHE A 48 21.08 -26.55 -7.50
N ASP A 49 22.31 -26.05 -7.70
CA ASP A 49 22.96 -25.21 -6.70
C ASP A 49 22.14 -23.96 -6.42
N ARG A 50 21.63 -23.26 -7.43
CA ARG A 50 20.75 -22.12 -7.17
C ARG A 50 19.49 -22.53 -6.39
N TRP A 51 18.84 -23.62 -6.78
CA TRP A 51 17.60 -24.12 -6.17
C TRP A 51 17.76 -24.44 -4.69
N ARG A 52 18.81 -25.20 -4.31
CA ARG A 52 19.01 -25.67 -2.93
C ARG A 52 19.37 -24.56 -1.93
N HIS A 53 19.72 -23.37 -2.42
CA HIS A 53 19.94 -22.16 -1.60
C HIS A 53 18.68 -21.28 -1.47
N GLY A 54 17.53 -21.73 -1.99
CA GLY A 54 16.24 -21.10 -1.73
C GLY A 54 15.82 -21.20 -0.27
N GLY A 55 14.74 -20.51 0.08
CA GLY A 55 14.21 -20.51 1.44
C GLY A 55 12.69 -20.48 1.49
N TRP A 56 12.14 -21.14 2.52
CA TRP A 56 10.71 -21.11 2.81
C TRP A 56 10.28 -19.78 3.42
N ARG A 57 9.18 -19.21 2.93
CA ARG A 57 8.48 -18.06 3.53
C ARG A 57 6.99 -18.36 3.64
N GLN A 58 6.43 -18.23 4.84
CA GLN A 58 4.98 -18.26 5.04
C GLN A 58 4.44 -16.83 5.01
N SER A 59 3.85 -16.40 3.90
CA SER A 59 3.47 -15.00 3.70
C SER A 59 2.37 -14.84 2.66
N TRP A 60 1.84 -13.63 2.56
CA TRP A 60 1.11 -13.15 1.41
C TRP A 60 2.07 -12.86 0.26
N HIS A 61 1.73 -13.35 -0.94
CA HIS A 61 2.37 -12.99 -2.21
C HIS A 61 1.32 -13.13 -3.33
N ASN A 62 1.22 -12.14 -4.22
CA ASN A 62 0.22 -12.11 -5.29
C ASN A 62 -1.23 -12.42 -4.84
N GLY A 63 -1.64 -11.84 -3.71
CA GLY A 63 -3.00 -12.03 -3.17
C GLY A 63 -3.28 -13.43 -2.61
N ARG A 64 -2.26 -14.29 -2.46
CA ARG A 64 -2.38 -15.63 -1.87
C ARG A 64 -1.49 -15.77 -0.63
N TYR A 65 -2.08 -16.22 0.47
CA TYR A 65 -1.35 -16.60 1.67
C TYR A 65 -0.96 -18.09 1.61
N GLY A 66 0.27 -18.41 1.99
CA GLY A 66 0.72 -19.80 2.12
C GLY A 66 2.23 -19.93 2.18
N TRP A 67 2.74 -21.12 1.83
CA TRP A 67 4.17 -21.41 1.84
C TRP A 67 4.80 -21.16 0.47
N TRP A 68 5.83 -20.34 0.46
CA TRP A 68 6.53 -19.94 -0.75
C TRP A 68 7.98 -20.39 -0.68
N TRP A 69 8.42 -21.16 -1.69
CA TRP A 69 9.85 -21.38 -1.91
C TRP A 69 10.39 -20.20 -2.71
N VAL A 70 11.26 -19.41 -2.09
CA VAL A 70 11.82 -18.19 -2.69
C VAL A 70 13.26 -18.44 -3.11
N VAL A 71 13.55 -18.28 -4.39
CA VAL A 71 14.88 -18.49 -4.97
C VAL A 71 15.11 -17.57 -6.16
N GLY A 72 16.26 -16.89 -6.18
CA GLY A 72 16.64 -16.03 -7.32
C GLY A 72 15.66 -14.90 -7.64
N GLY A 73 14.83 -14.47 -6.69
CA GLY A 73 13.78 -13.47 -6.89
C GLY A 73 12.41 -14.05 -7.28
N PHE A 74 12.31 -15.35 -7.53
CA PHE A 74 11.06 -16.03 -7.90
C PHE A 74 10.37 -16.68 -6.70
N TRP A 75 9.06 -16.86 -6.81
CA TRP A 75 8.19 -17.32 -5.74
C TRP A 75 7.32 -18.49 -6.21
N TYR A 76 7.57 -19.69 -5.65
CA TYR A 76 6.82 -20.90 -6.00
C TYR A 76 5.89 -21.30 -4.85
N PHE A 77 4.59 -21.44 -5.14
CA PHE A 77 3.57 -21.73 -4.13
C PHE A 77 3.49 -23.23 -3.78
N TYR A 78 3.38 -23.54 -2.49
CA TYR A 78 3.10 -24.89 -1.99
C TYR A 78 2.11 -24.84 -0.82
N ASP A 79 1.32 -25.91 -0.65
CA ASP A 79 0.37 -26.02 0.46
C ASP A 79 1.06 -26.20 1.83
N ARG A 80 2.26 -26.79 1.84
CA ARG A 80 3.08 -27.04 3.03
C ARG A 80 4.57 -27.00 2.68
N PRO A 81 5.45 -26.65 3.63
CA PRO A 81 6.89 -26.66 3.39
C PRO A 81 7.39 -28.12 3.34
N VAL A 82 8.38 -28.36 2.49
CA VAL A 82 9.09 -29.63 2.37
C VAL A 82 10.58 -29.35 2.55
N TYR A 83 11.20 -30.05 3.51
CA TYR A 83 12.60 -29.85 3.86
C TYR A 83 13.49 -30.93 3.24
N PRO A 84 14.76 -30.61 2.93
CA PRO A 84 15.38 -29.28 3.06
C PRO A 84 14.90 -28.27 2.01
N TYR A 85 14.50 -28.76 0.82
CA TYR A 85 13.91 -28.01 -0.28
C TYR A 85 12.93 -28.91 -1.05
N PRO A 86 11.98 -28.35 -1.83
CA PRO A 86 11.06 -29.16 -2.62
C PRO A 86 11.78 -29.82 -3.80
N THR A 87 11.49 -31.08 -4.08
CA THR A 87 12.05 -31.85 -5.22
C THR A 87 11.21 -31.75 -6.49
N VAL A 88 10.00 -31.22 -6.39
CA VAL A 88 9.10 -30.97 -7.53
C VAL A 88 8.76 -29.49 -7.55
N VAL A 89 8.99 -28.83 -8.67
CA VAL A 89 8.64 -27.41 -8.82
C VAL A 89 7.13 -27.25 -8.95
N SER A 90 6.57 -26.33 -8.17
CA SER A 90 5.16 -26.00 -8.24
C SER A 90 4.72 -25.62 -9.66
N THR A 91 3.66 -26.26 -10.13
CA THR A 91 2.95 -25.94 -11.37
C THR A 91 1.87 -24.88 -11.15
N VAL A 92 1.62 -24.48 -9.90
CA VAL A 92 0.63 -23.47 -9.57
C VAL A 92 1.18 -22.10 -9.96
N VAL A 93 0.67 -21.57 -11.07
CA VAL A 93 0.90 -20.18 -11.46
C VAL A 93 -0.06 -19.32 -10.66
N VAL A 94 0.47 -18.45 -9.81
CA VAL A 94 -0.32 -17.47 -9.06
C VAL A 94 -0.23 -16.15 -9.82
N PRO A 95 -1.32 -15.71 -10.50
CA PRO A 95 -1.31 -14.48 -11.28
C PRO A 95 -0.87 -13.31 -10.43
N GLU A 96 -0.11 -12.38 -11.01
CA GLU A 96 0.26 -11.15 -10.32
C GLU A 96 -1.00 -10.41 -9.85
N ALA A 97 -0.98 -9.96 -8.58
CA ALA A 97 -2.16 -9.31 -8.01
C ALA A 97 -2.42 -8.01 -8.78
N MET A 98 -3.61 -7.91 -9.40
CA MET A 98 -4.04 -6.65 -9.98
C MET A 98 -4.06 -5.58 -8.89
N PRO A 99 -3.63 -4.33 -9.18
CA PRO A 99 -3.74 -3.25 -8.22
C PRO A 99 -5.19 -3.13 -7.74
N ALA A 100 -5.41 -3.27 -6.43
CA ALA A 100 -6.73 -3.03 -5.86
C ALA A 100 -7.10 -1.56 -6.09
N PRO A 101 -8.36 -1.24 -6.46
CA PRO A 101 -8.80 0.14 -6.45
C PRO A 101 -8.62 0.71 -5.04
N PRO A 102 -8.28 2.01 -4.91
CA PRO A 102 -8.11 2.62 -3.60
C PRO A 102 -9.39 2.42 -2.78
N PRO A 103 -9.27 2.11 -1.47
CA PRO A 103 -10.44 1.88 -0.64
C PRO A 103 -11.32 3.13 -0.64
N ASN A 104 -12.61 2.97 -0.93
CA ASN A 104 -13.60 4.01 -0.73
C ASN A 104 -13.73 4.23 0.78
N VAL A 105 -13.11 5.29 1.30
CA VAL A 105 -13.27 5.67 2.71
C VAL A 105 -14.67 6.23 2.89
N VAL A 106 -15.61 5.39 3.30
CA VAL A 106 -16.92 5.84 3.77
C VAL A 106 -16.71 6.38 5.18
N ILE A 107 -16.65 7.71 5.32
CA ILE A 107 -16.69 8.35 6.63
C ILE A 107 -18.09 8.09 7.20
N GLN A 108 -18.19 7.11 8.10
CA GLN A 108 -19.40 6.88 8.86
C GLN A 108 -19.53 8.04 9.85
N GLN A 109 -20.47 8.96 9.59
CA GLN A 109 -20.78 10.03 10.53
C GLN A 109 -21.23 9.40 11.85
N ALA A 110 -20.59 9.78 12.95
CA ALA A 110 -21.02 9.39 14.28
C ALA A 110 -22.47 9.87 14.49
N PRO A 111 -23.33 9.08 15.17
CA PRO A 111 -24.64 9.54 15.56
C PRO A 111 -24.53 10.86 16.35
N PRO A 112 -25.44 11.83 16.15
CA PRO A 112 -25.44 13.05 16.96
C PRO A 112 -25.56 12.66 18.44
N PRO A 113 -24.83 13.34 19.34
CA PRO A 113 -24.94 13.09 20.78
C PRO A 113 -26.39 13.34 21.23
N PRO A 114 -26.92 12.55 22.17
CA PRO A 114 -28.25 12.79 22.72
C PRO A 114 -28.31 14.19 23.35
N THR A 115 -29.28 14.99 22.92
CA THR A 115 -29.53 16.33 23.47
C THR A 115 -30.09 16.19 24.87
N ALA A 116 -29.24 16.31 25.90
CA ALA A 116 -29.73 16.44 27.27
C ALA A 116 -30.40 17.82 27.43
N PRO A 117 -31.56 17.92 28.11
CA PRO A 117 -32.13 19.22 28.43
C PRO A 117 -31.13 20.01 29.29
N ALA A 118 -30.80 21.23 28.89
CA ALA A 118 -30.06 22.13 29.76
C ALA A 118 -30.93 22.40 31.00
N MET A 119 -30.36 22.25 32.19
CA MET A 119 -31.05 22.48 33.46
C MET A 119 -30.46 23.71 34.13
N TRP A 120 -31.31 24.63 34.58
CA TRP A 120 -30.92 25.73 35.46
C TRP A 120 -31.25 25.38 36.90
N TYR A 121 -30.60 26.06 37.84
CA TYR A 121 -30.87 25.92 39.27
C TYR A 121 -31.43 27.23 39.80
N TYR A 122 -32.66 27.19 40.32
CA TYR A 122 -33.36 28.35 40.87
C TYR A 122 -33.45 28.24 42.39
N CYS A 123 -33.14 29.34 43.09
CA CYS A 123 -33.34 29.51 44.52
C CYS A 123 -34.64 30.28 44.74
N ASP A 124 -35.47 29.85 45.68
CA ASP A 124 -36.71 30.57 46.04
C ASP A 124 -36.45 31.66 47.12
N ASN A 125 -35.38 31.55 47.93
CA ASN A 125 -35.03 32.56 48.93
C ASN A 125 -33.51 32.67 49.20
N PRO A 126 -32.85 33.76 48.74
CA PRO A 126 -33.40 34.85 47.93
C PRO A 126 -33.74 34.38 46.50
N PRO A 127 -34.80 34.92 45.87
CA PRO A 127 -35.23 34.49 44.54
C PRO A 127 -34.17 34.78 43.48
N GLY A 128 -33.72 33.77 42.75
CA GLY A 128 -32.78 33.95 41.64
C GLY A 128 -32.12 32.67 41.12
N TYR A 129 -31.33 32.80 40.06
CA TYR A 129 -30.66 31.68 39.41
C TYR A 129 -29.18 31.59 39.84
N TYR A 130 -28.66 30.37 39.97
CA TYR A 130 -27.22 30.16 40.03
C TYR A 130 -26.58 30.56 38.69
N PRO A 131 -25.42 31.26 38.65
CA PRO A 131 -24.52 31.61 39.76
C PRO A 131 -24.77 32.99 40.40
N TYR A 132 -25.80 33.73 39.97
CA TYR A 132 -26.11 35.06 40.50
C TYR A 132 -26.53 35.01 41.98
N VAL A 133 -27.19 33.93 42.38
CA VAL A 133 -27.40 33.57 43.78
C VAL A 133 -26.41 32.44 44.12
N GLN A 134 -25.40 32.75 44.94
CA GLN A 134 -24.35 31.78 45.33
C GLN A 134 -24.73 30.97 46.58
N SER A 135 -25.61 31.51 47.42
CA SER A 135 -26.09 30.87 48.65
C SER A 135 -27.61 30.93 48.69
N CYS A 136 -28.24 29.78 48.93
CA CYS A 136 -29.69 29.65 49.02
C CYS A 136 -30.07 29.12 50.40
N THR A 137 -31.11 29.70 51.00
CA THR A 137 -31.61 29.26 52.31
C THR A 137 -32.31 27.91 52.22
N VAL A 138 -32.80 27.58 51.03
CA VAL A 138 -33.41 26.30 50.68
C VAL A 138 -32.55 25.58 49.65
N PRO A 139 -32.69 24.26 49.45
CA PRO A 139 -32.05 23.59 48.34
C PRO A 139 -32.47 24.22 47.00
N PHE A 140 -31.52 24.40 46.07
CA PHE A 140 -31.83 24.88 44.72
C PHE A 140 -32.76 23.89 44.00
N ARG A 141 -33.81 24.39 43.34
CA ARG A 141 -34.67 23.57 42.48
C ARG A 141 -34.12 23.51 41.05
N PRO A 142 -34.00 22.32 40.44
CA PRO A 142 -33.68 22.22 39.02
C PRO A 142 -34.91 22.63 38.20
N VAL A 143 -34.71 23.52 37.23
CA VAL A 143 -35.75 23.93 36.27
C VAL A 143 -35.25 23.71 34.84
N PRO A 144 -36.13 23.28 33.91
CA PRO A 144 -35.75 23.16 32.51
C PRO A 144 -35.32 24.51 31.96
N ALA A 145 -34.20 24.55 31.25
CA ALA A 145 -33.86 25.65 30.35
C ALA A 145 -34.83 25.58 29.17
N GLN A 146 -36.02 26.17 29.31
CA GLN A 146 -36.95 26.24 28.20
C GLN A 146 -36.29 26.97 27.04
N PRO A 147 -36.03 26.30 25.90
CA PRO A 147 -35.81 27.01 24.65
C PRO A 147 -37.16 27.63 24.25
N ARG A 148 -37.17 28.93 23.94
CA ARG A 148 -38.34 29.58 23.36
C ARG A 148 -38.50 29.23 21.89
#